data_AF-A0AB39NNE6-F1
#
_entry.id   AF-A0AB39NNE6-F1
#
_cell.length_a   1.000
_cell.length_b   1.000
_cell.length_c   1.000
_cell.angle_alpha   90.00
_cell.angle_beta   90.00
_cell.angle_gamma   90.00
#
_symmetry.space_group_name_H-M   'P 1'
#
loop_
_entity.id
_entity.type
_entity.pdbx_description
1 polymer ?
#
loop_
_entity_poly.entity_id
_entity_poly.type
_entity_poly.pdbx_seq_one_letter_code
_entity_poly.pdbx_strand_id
1 'polypeptide(L)'
;MAAREPVVHRFMDLTVPEYAYMFGFLQADGHLSQQPRQRGRLTLEVSVRDIDLLREFQRLTPYNSSITQRTRSTNFAETHTSAVWCLCSLEARTTLNGLGLPYGRKSKTVAPPRGRFSARDYLRGVIDADGSVGYTGKGFPFVSLTTASTAIGRYFCTYVEEVAGVRRTVGRNARDDIYNVLIAMEAGQRLATDLYYPGCLALARKQAAADSLASWVRPAGMRSAYTSRRWTPDEDRVLLRLGSPTTAAEVLGRTPQSCNLRMWRLRSGQVPLPSGQ
;
A
#
# COMPACT_ATOMS: atom_id res chain seq x y z
N MET A 1 4.22 11.81 37.95
CA MET A 1 4.27 12.21 36.52
C MET A 1 5.57 11.68 35.97
N ALA A 2 5.53 10.64 35.13
CA ALA A 2 6.75 10.10 34.52
C ALA A 2 7.28 11.12 33.49
N ALA A 3 8.56 11.46 33.60
CA ALA A 3 9.25 12.31 32.63
C ALA A 3 9.20 11.61 31.26
N ARG A 4 8.62 12.29 30.26
CA ARG A 4 8.64 11.82 28.88
C ARG A 4 10.09 11.90 28.40
N GLU A 5 10.63 10.79 27.89
CA GLU A 5 11.91 10.82 27.18
C GLU A 5 11.87 11.89 26.08
N PRO A 6 12.96 12.64 25.87
CA PRO A 6 12.99 13.69 24.87
C PRO A 6 12.78 13.08 23.47
N VAL A 7 11.74 13.53 22.79
CA VAL A 7 11.52 13.19 21.38
C VAL A 7 12.67 13.84 20.58
N VAL A 8 13.60 13.03 20.09
CA VAL A 8 14.83 13.47 19.41
C VAL A 8 14.54 14.17 18.08
N HIS A 9 13.37 13.94 17.50
CA HIS A 9 12.98 14.42 16.18
C HIS A 9 11.82 15.43 16.23
N ARG A 10 11.77 16.32 15.23
CA ARG A 10 10.63 17.23 15.04
C ARG A 10 9.36 16.40 14.81
N PHE A 11 8.27 16.76 15.48
CA PHE A 11 6.98 16.09 15.30
C PHE A 11 6.59 16.03 13.82
N MET A 12 6.26 14.82 13.35
CA MET A 12 5.89 14.54 11.96
C MET A 12 6.99 14.88 10.93
N ASP A 13 8.26 14.75 11.30
CA ASP A 13 9.32 14.58 10.31
C ASP A 13 9.15 13.22 9.63
N LEU A 14 8.56 13.22 8.44
CA LEU A 14 8.22 11.99 7.72
C LEU A 14 9.45 11.26 7.15
N THR A 15 10.66 11.82 7.28
CA THR A 15 11.90 11.07 6.98
C THR A 15 12.23 10.06 8.07
N VAL A 16 11.66 10.22 9.28
CA VAL A 16 11.74 9.26 10.38
C VAL A 16 10.72 8.13 10.14
N PRO A 17 11.13 6.84 10.16
CA PRO A 17 10.26 5.69 9.89
C PRO A 17 8.95 5.67 10.69
N GLU A 18 9.01 5.94 11.99
CA GLU A 18 7.86 5.87 12.90
C GLU A 18 6.84 6.96 12.60
N TYR A 19 7.29 8.16 12.23
CA TYR A 19 6.39 9.25 11.81
C TYR A 19 5.80 9.00 10.43
N ALA A 20 6.57 8.47 9.48
CA ALA A 20 6.04 8.07 8.18
C ALA A 20 4.93 7.01 8.32
N TYR A 21 5.19 5.98 9.12
CA TYR A 21 4.21 4.95 9.46
C TYR A 21 2.96 5.52 10.13
N MET A 22 3.14 6.32 11.17
CA MET A 22 2.04 6.96 11.88
C MET A 22 1.20 7.82 10.94
N PHE A 23 1.83 8.61 10.06
CA PHE A 23 1.12 9.42 9.09
C PHE A 23 0.31 8.58 8.10
N GLY A 24 0.90 7.50 7.57
CA GLY A 24 0.21 6.57 6.67
C GLY A 24 -1.05 5.97 7.31
N PHE A 25 -0.94 5.53 8.57
CA PHE A 25 -2.06 4.98 9.34
C PHE A 25 -3.16 6.03 9.57
N LEU A 26 -2.78 7.26 9.98
CA LEU A 26 -3.73 8.36 10.20
C LEU A 26 -4.42 8.83 8.91
N GLN A 27 -3.73 8.71 7.77
CA GLN A 27 -4.28 9.06 6.48
C GLN A 27 -5.30 8.05 5.95
N ALA A 28 -5.21 6.79 6.34
CA ALA A 28 -6.24 5.79 6.10
C ALA A 28 -7.36 5.92 7.15
N ASP A 29 -7.09 5.56 8.40
CA ASP A 29 -8.11 5.33 9.44
C ASP A 29 -8.37 6.51 10.39
N GLY A 30 -7.50 7.52 10.39
CA GLY A 30 -7.68 8.67 11.28
C GLY A 30 -8.94 9.47 10.95
N HIS A 31 -9.19 10.53 11.68
CA HIS A 31 -10.14 11.56 11.29
C HIS A 31 -9.68 12.91 11.83
N LEU A 32 -9.33 13.81 10.91
CA LEU A 32 -8.92 15.15 11.26
C LEU A 32 -10.13 16.09 11.11
N SER A 33 -10.47 16.78 12.17
CA SER A 33 -11.63 17.68 12.23
C SER A 33 -11.23 19.07 12.67
N GLN A 34 -11.91 20.08 12.11
CA GLN A 34 -11.79 21.48 12.49
C GLN A 34 -13.15 22.00 12.93
N GLN A 35 -13.15 22.90 13.90
CA GLN A 35 -14.32 23.59 14.42
C GLN A 35 -13.98 25.09 14.60
N PRO A 36 -14.99 25.97 14.71
CA PRO A 36 -14.78 27.38 14.99
C PRO A 36 -13.94 27.62 16.26
N ARG A 37 -13.34 28.81 16.37
CA ARG A 37 -12.50 29.22 17.51
C ARG A 37 -11.26 28.32 17.70
N GLN A 38 -10.62 27.97 16.58
CA GLN A 38 -9.42 27.10 16.55
C GLN A 38 -9.61 25.72 17.18
N ARG A 39 -10.85 25.28 17.39
CA ARG A 39 -11.18 23.96 17.94
C ARG A 39 -11.03 22.89 16.86
N GLY A 40 -11.01 21.64 17.29
CA GLY A 40 -10.86 20.48 16.42
C GLY A 40 -10.09 19.38 17.11
N ARG A 41 -10.04 18.22 16.46
CA ARG A 41 -9.32 17.06 16.96
C ARG A 41 -8.90 16.15 15.82
N LEU A 42 -7.79 15.47 16.03
CA LEU A 42 -7.46 14.23 15.36
C LEU A 42 -7.97 13.09 16.23
N THR A 43 -8.70 12.15 15.64
CA THR A 43 -9.09 10.90 16.30
C THR A 43 -8.66 9.72 15.47
N LEU A 44 -8.20 8.66 16.12
CA LEU A 44 -7.97 7.36 15.50
C LEU A 44 -8.64 6.30 16.36
N GLU A 45 -9.39 5.40 15.74
CA GLU A 45 -10.06 4.30 16.43
C GLU A 45 -9.58 2.97 15.86
N VAL A 46 -9.20 2.05 16.75
CA VAL A 46 -8.78 0.69 16.39
C VAL A 46 -9.48 -0.33 17.29
N SER A 47 -9.43 -1.60 16.91
CA SER A 47 -9.83 -2.69 17.81
C SER A 47 -8.97 -2.68 19.07
N VAL A 48 -9.54 -3.03 20.24
CA VAL A 48 -8.78 -3.02 21.50
C VAL A 48 -7.56 -3.94 21.48
N ARG A 49 -7.56 -4.98 20.65
CA ARG A 49 -6.41 -5.87 20.44
C ARG A 49 -5.18 -5.15 19.87
N ASP A 50 -5.40 -4.02 19.20
CA ASP A 50 -4.39 -3.22 18.52
C ASP A 50 -4.07 -1.93 19.33
N ILE A 51 -4.45 -1.87 20.63
CA ILE A 51 -4.31 -0.68 21.48
C ILE A 51 -2.86 -0.24 21.69
N ASP A 52 -1.90 -1.17 21.66
CA ASP A 52 -0.48 -0.84 21.85
C ASP A 52 0.04 0.06 20.74
N LEU A 53 -0.53 -0.01 19.54
CA LEU A 53 -0.22 0.93 18.46
C LEU A 53 -0.61 2.37 18.85
N LEU A 54 -1.75 2.55 19.49
CA LEU A 54 -2.17 3.87 19.98
C LEU A 54 -1.23 4.38 21.08
N ARG A 55 -0.69 3.49 21.91
CA ARG A 55 0.30 3.84 22.94
C ARG A 55 1.61 4.32 22.32
N GLU A 56 2.07 3.67 21.25
CA GLU A 56 3.22 4.16 20.48
C GLU A 56 2.94 5.51 19.83
N PHE A 57 1.76 5.71 19.22
CA PHE A 57 1.38 7.03 18.67
C PHE A 57 1.32 8.11 19.75
N GLN A 58 0.83 7.77 20.94
CA GLN A 58 0.83 8.68 22.09
C GLN A 58 2.25 9.01 22.55
N ARG A 59 3.18 8.04 22.56
CA ARG A 59 4.60 8.25 22.91
C ARG A 59 5.32 9.14 21.90
N LEU A 60 5.08 8.93 20.60
CA LEU A 60 5.64 9.73 19.50
C LEU A 60 5.08 11.17 19.44
N THR A 61 3.98 11.44 20.14
CA THR A 61 3.29 12.73 20.11
C THR A 61 3.73 13.60 21.30
N PRO A 62 4.45 14.72 21.07
CA PRO A 62 4.92 15.57 22.17
C PRO A 62 3.79 16.34 22.86
N TYR A 63 2.60 16.39 22.26
CA TYR A 63 1.44 17.07 22.79
C TYR A 63 0.62 16.20 23.76
N ASN A 64 -0.29 16.83 24.50
CA ASN A 64 -1.27 16.10 25.28
C ASN A 64 -2.27 15.39 24.36
N SER A 65 -2.44 14.09 24.60
CA SER A 65 -3.39 13.23 23.90
C SER A 65 -3.94 12.19 24.88
N SER A 66 -5.10 11.64 24.58
CA SER A 66 -5.76 10.64 25.42
C SER A 66 -6.04 9.37 24.63
N ILE A 67 -6.10 8.24 25.34
CA ILE A 67 -6.60 6.97 24.81
C ILE A 67 -7.75 6.55 25.72
N THR A 68 -8.92 6.35 25.13
CA THR A 68 -10.10 5.84 25.81
C THR A 68 -10.55 4.55 25.17
N GLN A 69 -11.25 3.69 25.91
CA GLN A 69 -11.86 2.48 25.37
C GLN A 69 -13.38 2.62 25.38
N ARG A 70 -14.04 1.97 24.44
CA ARG A 70 -15.49 1.87 24.39
C ARG A 70 -15.91 0.45 24.01
N THR A 71 -16.94 -0.06 24.67
CA THR A 71 -17.57 -1.35 24.34
C THR A 71 -18.97 -1.07 23.82
N ARG A 72 -19.31 -1.64 22.67
CA ARG A 72 -20.64 -1.55 22.08
C ARG A 72 -21.01 -2.84 21.36
N SER A 73 -22.30 -3.10 21.25
CA SER A 73 -22.82 -4.04 20.26
C SER A 73 -22.74 -3.40 18.87
N THR A 74 -22.41 -4.20 17.87
CA THR A 74 -22.35 -3.78 16.46
C THR A 74 -23.16 -4.77 15.62
N ASN A 75 -23.50 -4.39 14.39
CA ASN A 75 -24.18 -5.28 13.43
C ASN A 75 -23.39 -6.57 13.12
N PHE A 76 -22.12 -6.66 13.55
CA PHE A 76 -21.21 -7.78 13.26
C PHE A 76 -20.83 -8.58 14.51
N ALA A 77 -21.07 -8.05 15.71
CA ALA A 77 -20.69 -8.69 16.97
C ALA A 77 -21.51 -8.13 18.14
N GLU A 78 -22.01 -9.03 18.99
CA GLU A 78 -22.75 -8.67 20.22
C GLU A 78 -21.92 -7.81 21.17
N THR A 79 -20.60 -8.05 21.23
CA THR A 79 -19.67 -7.26 22.04
C THR A 79 -18.42 -6.94 21.21
N HIS A 80 -18.22 -5.65 20.91
CA HIS A 80 -17.03 -5.14 20.26
C HIS A 80 -16.41 -4.02 21.10
N THR A 81 -15.17 -4.21 21.53
CA THR A 81 -14.39 -3.19 22.25
C THR A 81 -13.38 -2.55 21.30
N SER A 82 -13.42 -1.22 21.23
CA SER A 82 -12.44 -0.40 20.51
C SER A 82 -11.71 0.55 21.43
N ALA A 83 -10.52 0.96 21.02
CA ALA A 83 -9.72 2.00 21.64
C ALA A 83 -9.67 3.22 20.71
N VAL A 84 -9.80 4.42 21.28
CA VAL A 84 -9.80 5.68 20.56
C VAL A 84 -8.68 6.56 21.09
N TRP A 85 -7.76 6.93 20.23
CA TRP A 85 -6.76 7.97 20.49
C TRP A 85 -7.26 9.33 20.02
N CYS A 86 -7.10 10.37 20.84
CA CYS A 86 -7.56 11.72 20.55
C CYS A 86 -6.47 12.77 20.84
N LEU A 87 -6.27 13.68 19.88
CA LEU A 87 -5.30 14.78 19.94
C LEU A 87 -5.95 16.11 19.52
N CYS A 88 -5.94 17.10 20.41
CA CYS A 88 -6.61 18.40 20.20
C CYS A 88 -5.66 19.56 19.83
N SER A 89 -4.33 19.37 19.97
CA SER A 89 -3.32 20.40 19.71
C SER A 89 -3.52 21.05 18.34
N LEU A 90 -3.70 22.38 18.31
CA LEU A 90 -3.82 23.13 17.06
C LEU A 90 -2.57 23.00 16.20
N GLU A 91 -1.40 23.13 16.83
CA GLU A 91 -0.11 23.01 16.16
C GLU A 91 0.04 21.65 15.47
N ALA A 92 -0.27 20.56 16.18
CA ALA A 92 -0.20 19.21 15.62
C ALA A 92 -1.14 19.03 14.43
N ARG A 93 -2.38 19.52 14.55
CA ARG A 93 -3.38 19.44 13.47
C ARG A 93 -2.97 20.26 12.25
N THR A 94 -2.41 21.44 12.46
CA THR A 94 -1.88 22.28 11.38
C THR A 94 -0.71 21.61 10.67
N THR A 95 0.23 21.01 11.41
CA THR A 95 1.35 20.24 10.84
C THR A 95 0.85 19.08 9.97
N LEU A 96 -0.06 18.25 10.50
CA LEU A 96 -0.63 17.12 9.76
C LEU A 96 -1.37 17.57 8.49
N ASN A 97 -2.12 18.67 8.56
CA ASN A 97 -2.81 19.21 7.42
C ASN A 97 -1.85 19.75 6.33
N GLY A 98 -0.78 20.43 6.76
CA GLY A 98 0.30 20.88 5.88
C GLY A 98 0.97 19.73 5.12
N LEU A 99 1.16 18.59 5.78
CA LEU A 99 1.72 17.38 5.18
C LEU A 99 0.78 16.63 4.23
N GLY A 100 -0.52 16.96 4.22
CA GLY A 100 -1.49 16.39 3.28
C GLY A 100 -2.60 15.55 3.91
N LEU A 101 -2.82 15.62 5.22
CA LEU A 101 -4.01 15.04 5.87
C LEU A 101 -5.18 16.05 5.85
N PRO A 102 -6.19 15.91 4.98
CA PRO A 102 -7.26 16.90 4.88
C PRO A 102 -8.21 16.82 6.08
N TYR A 103 -8.88 17.94 6.37
CA TYR A 103 -10.02 17.97 7.28
C TYR A 103 -11.24 17.31 6.64
N GLY A 104 -11.99 16.51 7.41
CA GLY A 104 -13.23 15.89 6.96
C GLY A 104 -13.05 14.60 6.14
N ARG A 105 -13.95 14.39 5.16
CA ARG A 105 -13.94 13.19 4.31
C ARG A 105 -12.70 13.17 3.41
N LYS A 106 -11.98 12.06 3.41
CA LYS A 106 -10.65 11.98 2.80
C LYS A 106 -10.40 10.78 1.88
N SER A 107 -11.24 9.75 1.93
CA SER A 107 -11.01 8.46 1.25
C SER A 107 -10.72 8.55 -0.25
N LYS A 108 -11.33 9.50 -0.97
CA LYS A 108 -11.13 9.70 -2.41
C LYS A 108 -10.01 10.70 -2.76
N THR A 109 -9.65 11.58 -1.82
CA THR A 109 -8.85 12.78 -2.10
C THR A 109 -7.44 12.74 -1.49
N VAL A 110 -7.18 11.82 -0.56
CA VAL A 110 -5.83 11.62 -0.01
C VAL A 110 -4.84 11.24 -1.09
N ALA A 111 -3.61 11.73 -0.96
CA ALA A 111 -2.47 11.45 -1.81
C ALA A 111 -1.24 11.25 -0.92
N PRO A 112 -0.14 10.68 -1.43
CA PRO A 112 1.10 10.60 -0.66
C PRO A 112 1.50 11.95 -0.03
N PRO A 113 2.22 11.92 1.11
CA PRO A 113 2.56 13.14 1.84
C PRO A 113 3.31 14.14 0.99
N ARG A 114 3.16 15.43 1.32
CA ARG A 114 3.94 16.50 0.69
C ARG A 114 5.36 16.50 1.26
N GLY A 115 6.36 16.58 0.39
CA GLY A 115 7.77 16.65 0.78
C GLY A 115 8.47 15.29 0.78
N ARG A 116 9.63 15.21 1.45
CA ARG A 116 10.40 13.97 1.58
C ARG A 116 9.82 13.13 2.70
N PHE A 117 9.70 11.83 2.48
CA PHE A 117 9.24 10.87 3.47
C PHE A 117 9.82 9.48 3.22
N SER A 118 9.81 8.62 4.25
CA SER A 118 10.12 7.20 4.09
C SER A 118 8.95 6.48 3.40
N ALA A 119 9.13 6.14 2.12
CA ALA A 119 8.10 5.52 1.29
C ALA A 119 7.60 4.18 1.86
N ARG A 120 8.54 3.29 2.25
CA ARG A 120 8.26 1.96 2.79
C ARG A 120 7.41 2.02 4.06
N ASP A 121 7.79 2.90 4.99
CA ASP A 121 7.18 2.98 6.30
C ASP A 121 5.81 3.66 6.21
N TYR A 122 5.70 4.70 5.37
CA TYR A 122 4.42 5.30 5.02
C TYR A 122 3.43 4.28 4.42
N LEU A 123 3.86 3.51 3.41
CA LEU A 123 3.01 2.49 2.81
C LEU A 123 2.66 1.38 3.79
N ARG A 124 3.58 0.96 4.66
CA ARG A 124 3.26 0.02 5.75
C ARG A 124 2.14 0.57 6.63
N GLY A 125 2.20 1.86 7.01
CA GLY A 125 1.12 2.50 7.79
C GLY A 125 -0.22 2.48 7.07
N VAL A 126 -0.25 2.79 5.77
CA VAL A 126 -1.46 2.72 4.95
C VAL A 126 -2.00 1.29 4.85
N ILE A 127 -1.12 0.30 4.64
CA ILE A 127 -1.48 -1.12 4.53
C ILE A 127 -1.96 -1.67 5.87
N ASP A 128 -1.40 -1.22 6.99
CA ASP A 128 -1.83 -1.66 8.31
C ASP A 128 -3.25 -1.20 8.66
N ALA A 129 -3.65 -0.04 8.17
CA ALA A 129 -5.02 0.47 8.29
C ALA A 129 -5.98 -0.17 7.25
N ASP A 130 -5.73 0.04 5.95
CA ASP A 130 -6.68 -0.27 4.87
C ASP A 130 -6.31 -1.51 4.02
N GLY A 131 -5.24 -2.21 4.39
CA GLY A 131 -4.70 -3.35 3.66
C GLY A 131 -4.78 -4.69 4.40
N SER A 132 -4.19 -5.72 3.80
CA SER A 132 -4.10 -7.07 4.37
C SER A 132 -2.80 -7.75 3.96
N VAL A 133 -2.31 -8.63 4.83
CA VAL A 133 -1.11 -9.45 4.64
C VAL A 133 -1.44 -10.85 5.12
N GLY A 134 -1.06 -11.87 4.37
CA GLY A 134 -1.26 -13.26 4.77
C GLY A 134 -1.31 -14.23 3.60
N TYR A 135 -2.06 -15.31 3.76
CA TYR A 135 -2.27 -16.32 2.72
C TYR A 135 -3.65 -16.21 2.10
N THR A 136 -3.72 -16.33 0.78
CA THR A 136 -4.99 -16.53 0.08
C THR A 136 -5.60 -17.89 0.47
N GLY A 137 -6.88 -18.11 0.17
CA GLY A 137 -7.52 -19.42 0.38
C GLY A 137 -6.88 -20.59 -0.38
N LYS A 138 -5.97 -20.30 -1.33
CA LYS A 138 -5.15 -21.30 -2.05
C LYS A 138 -3.76 -21.50 -1.46
N GLY A 139 -3.45 -20.89 -0.31
CA GLY A 139 -2.15 -20.97 0.33
C GLY A 139 -1.06 -20.13 -0.33
N PHE A 140 -1.42 -19.10 -1.12
CA PHE A 140 -0.42 -18.17 -1.70
C PHE A 140 -0.21 -16.95 -0.82
N PRO A 141 1.05 -16.54 -0.55
CA PRO A 141 1.34 -15.32 0.19
C PRO A 141 0.80 -14.13 -0.58
N PHE A 142 0.28 -13.12 0.13
CA PHE A 142 -0.18 -11.89 -0.48
C PHE A 142 -0.03 -10.68 0.44
N VAL A 143 0.06 -9.52 -0.20
CA VAL A 143 -0.16 -8.20 0.37
C VAL A 143 -1.21 -7.50 -0.50
N SER A 144 -2.22 -6.90 0.12
CA SER A 144 -3.25 -6.18 -0.61
C SER A 144 -3.55 -4.82 0.02
N LEU A 145 -4.01 -3.90 -0.83
CA LEU A 145 -4.49 -2.59 -0.43
C LEU A 145 -5.86 -2.33 -1.06
N THR A 146 -6.82 -1.91 -0.23
CA THR A 146 -8.11 -1.43 -0.68
C THR A 146 -8.17 0.08 -0.48
N THR A 147 -8.41 0.84 -1.54
CA THR A 147 -8.45 2.32 -1.44
C THR A 147 -9.37 2.94 -2.47
N ALA A 148 -10.09 3.99 -2.08
CA ALA A 148 -10.88 4.79 -3.01
C ALA A 148 -10.04 5.88 -3.72
N SER A 149 -8.83 6.15 -3.23
CA SER A 149 -7.92 7.16 -3.78
C SER A 149 -7.12 6.60 -4.94
N THR A 150 -7.27 7.24 -6.11
CA THR A 150 -6.45 6.95 -7.29
C THR A 150 -4.97 7.25 -7.04
N ALA A 151 -4.66 8.31 -6.29
CA ALA A 151 -3.28 8.71 -6.01
C ALA A 151 -2.56 7.67 -5.14
N ILE A 152 -3.22 7.18 -4.10
CA ILE A 152 -2.69 6.12 -3.22
C ILE A 152 -2.56 4.81 -3.99
N GLY A 153 -3.59 4.40 -4.74
CA GLY A 153 -3.55 3.17 -5.53
C GLY A 153 -2.41 3.15 -6.57
N ARG A 154 -2.20 4.26 -7.27
CA ARG A 154 -1.08 4.41 -8.22
C ARG A 154 0.27 4.41 -7.52
N TYR A 155 0.40 5.16 -6.42
CA TYR A 155 1.63 5.21 -5.65
C TYR A 155 2.05 3.83 -5.13
N PHE A 156 1.09 3.05 -4.60
CA PHE A 156 1.34 1.67 -4.21
C PHE A 156 1.80 0.81 -5.39
N CYS A 157 1.19 0.94 -6.58
CA CYS A 157 1.62 0.17 -7.75
C CYS A 157 3.04 0.51 -8.21
N THR A 158 3.43 1.79 -8.17
CA THR A 158 4.80 2.22 -8.47
C THR A 158 5.78 1.58 -7.48
N TYR A 159 5.47 1.63 -6.18
CA TYR A 159 6.29 1.03 -5.14
C TYR A 159 6.45 -0.49 -5.31
N VAL A 160 5.36 -1.19 -5.66
CA VAL A 160 5.39 -2.63 -5.95
C VAL A 160 6.28 -2.95 -7.15
N GLU A 161 6.25 -2.10 -8.17
CA GLU A 161 7.13 -2.26 -9.33
C GLU A 161 8.60 -2.10 -8.94
N GLU A 162 8.93 -1.11 -8.11
CA GLU A 162 10.29 -0.86 -7.61
C GLU A 162 10.81 -2.02 -6.75
N VAL A 163 10.00 -2.53 -5.81
CA VAL A 163 10.42 -3.55 -4.84
C VAL A 163 10.33 -4.98 -5.39
N ALA A 164 9.25 -5.29 -6.11
CA ALA A 164 8.96 -6.66 -6.54
C ALA A 164 9.17 -6.88 -8.04
N GLY A 165 9.43 -5.83 -8.83
CA GLY A 165 9.56 -5.92 -10.29
C GLY A 165 8.26 -6.23 -11.02
N VAL A 166 7.10 -6.13 -10.33
CA VAL A 166 5.79 -6.48 -10.90
C VAL A 166 4.96 -5.23 -11.13
N ARG A 167 4.79 -4.86 -12.40
CA ARG A 167 3.88 -3.78 -12.78
C ARG A 167 2.43 -4.24 -12.72
N ARG A 168 1.58 -3.49 -12.01
CA ARG A 168 0.12 -3.68 -11.98
C ARG A 168 -0.60 -2.50 -12.60
N THR A 169 -1.55 -2.78 -13.48
CA THR A 169 -2.56 -1.80 -13.90
C THR A 169 -3.78 -1.99 -13.01
N VAL A 170 -4.18 -0.95 -12.30
CA VAL A 170 -5.32 -0.99 -11.38
C VAL A 170 -6.56 -0.38 -12.00
N GLY A 171 -7.64 -1.16 -12.02
CA GLY A 171 -9.00 -0.70 -12.31
C GLY A 171 -9.80 -0.59 -11.02
N ARG A 172 -10.84 0.25 -11.03
CA ARG A 172 -11.84 0.25 -9.95
C ARG A 172 -12.68 -1.01 -10.06
N ASN A 173 -13.06 -1.57 -8.92
CA ASN A 173 -13.98 -2.69 -8.87
C ASN A 173 -15.39 -2.19 -9.27
N ALA A 174 -16.23 -3.08 -9.80
CA ALA A 174 -17.57 -2.71 -10.25
C ALA A 174 -18.58 -2.52 -9.10
N ARG A 175 -18.30 -3.10 -7.93
CA ARG A 175 -19.24 -3.15 -6.80
C ARG A 175 -19.31 -1.83 -6.04
N ASP A 176 -18.15 -1.33 -5.66
CA ASP A 176 -17.96 -0.21 -4.72
C ASP A 176 -17.21 0.96 -5.39
N ASP A 177 -16.78 0.81 -6.64
CA ASP A 177 -16.01 1.80 -7.39
C ASP A 177 -14.69 2.20 -6.67
N ILE A 178 -13.97 1.22 -6.12
CA ILE A 178 -12.68 1.41 -5.42
C ILE A 178 -11.59 0.50 -5.98
N TYR A 179 -10.33 0.79 -5.68
CA TYR A 179 -9.20 -0.04 -6.06
C TYR A 179 -9.00 -1.17 -5.05
N ASN A 180 -8.92 -2.40 -5.54
CA ASN A 180 -8.47 -3.58 -4.79
C ASN A 180 -7.20 -4.09 -5.45
N VAL A 181 -6.05 -3.74 -4.88
CA VAL A 181 -4.75 -4.13 -5.41
C VAL A 181 -4.24 -5.31 -4.61
N LEU A 182 -4.03 -6.46 -5.26
CA LEU A 182 -3.52 -7.68 -4.62
C LEU A 182 -2.21 -8.11 -5.30
N ILE A 183 -1.16 -8.21 -4.50
CA ILE A 183 0.16 -8.69 -4.90
C ILE A 183 0.38 -10.03 -4.21
N ALA A 184 0.63 -11.09 -4.97
CA ALA A 184 0.69 -12.45 -4.43
C ALA A 184 1.91 -13.23 -4.91
N MET A 185 2.10 -14.42 -4.32
CA MET A 185 3.23 -15.32 -4.58
C MET A 185 4.56 -14.63 -4.25
N GLU A 186 5.62 -14.84 -5.02
CA GLU A 186 6.95 -14.29 -4.75
C GLU A 186 6.95 -12.77 -4.66
N ALA A 187 6.14 -12.11 -5.50
CA ALA A 187 6.01 -10.66 -5.44
C ALA A 187 5.39 -10.19 -4.12
N GLY A 188 4.38 -10.93 -3.62
CA GLY A 188 3.76 -10.67 -2.33
C GLY A 188 4.74 -10.93 -1.17
N GLN A 189 5.52 -12.01 -1.25
CA GLN A 189 6.55 -12.35 -0.27
C GLN A 189 7.67 -11.29 -0.20
N ARG A 190 8.19 -10.85 -1.35
CA ARG A 190 9.20 -9.77 -1.43
C ARG A 190 8.66 -8.47 -0.85
N LEU A 191 7.44 -8.09 -1.23
CA LEU A 191 6.81 -6.88 -0.74
C LEU A 191 6.55 -6.94 0.77
N ALA A 192 6.09 -8.08 1.29
CA ALA A 192 5.90 -8.26 2.73
C ALA A 192 7.22 -8.14 3.50
N THR A 193 8.29 -8.76 2.98
CA THR A 193 9.64 -8.72 3.59
C THR A 193 10.18 -7.29 3.66
N ASP A 194 10.00 -6.51 2.59
CA ASP A 194 10.47 -5.13 2.51
C ASP A 194 9.66 -4.19 3.44
N LEU A 195 8.33 -4.33 3.46
CA LEU A 195 7.47 -3.49 4.29
C LEU A 195 7.64 -3.80 5.78
N TYR A 196 7.68 -5.08 6.16
CA TYR A 196 7.65 -5.57 7.55
C TYR A 196 9.02 -6.09 8.00
N TYR A 197 10.04 -5.22 7.90
CA TYR A 197 11.39 -5.55 8.34
C TYR A 197 11.50 -5.67 9.88
N PRO A 198 12.50 -6.40 10.40
CA PRO A 198 12.67 -6.58 11.85
C PRO A 198 12.79 -5.25 12.61
N GLY A 199 12.03 -5.13 13.71
CA GLY A 199 12.05 -3.95 14.58
C GLY A 199 11.24 -2.76 14.07
N CYS A 200 10.53 -2.89 12.96
CA CYS A 200 9.67 -1.81 12.47
C CYS A 200 8.40 -1.65 13.34
N LEU A 201 7.87 -0.42 13.41
CA LEU A 201 6.56 -0.18 14.00
C LEU A 201 5.47 -0.72 13.07
N ALA A 202 4.68 -1.69 13.53
CA ALA A 202 3.62 -2.34 12.77
C ALA A 202 2.53 -2.89 13.69
N LEU A 203 1.36 -3.22 13.14
CA LEU A 203 0.40 -4.07 13.84
C LEU A 203 1.00 -5.46 14.05
N ALA A 204 1.10 -5.91 15.31
CA ALA A 204 1.75 -7.17 15.68
C ALA A 204 1.22 -8.38 14.87
N ARG A 205 -0.10 -8.44 14.66
CA ARG A 205 -0.74 -9.51 13.85
C ARG A 205 -0.33 -9.49 12.37
N LYS A 206 -0.06 -8.31 11.79
CA LYS A 206 0.37 -8.18 10.38
C LYS A 206 1.86 -8.42 10.24
N GLN A 207 2.66 -8.02 11.23
CA GLN A 207 4.07 -8.43 11.34
C GLN A 207 4.18 -9.96 11.39
N ALA A 208 3.45 -10.62 12.30
CA ALA A 208 3.46 -12.08 12.41
C ALA A 208 3.00 -12.77 11.11
N ALA A 209 2.00 -12.21 10.42
CA ALA A 209 1.58 -12.70 9.12
C ALA A 209 2.71 -12.56 8.08
N ALA A 210 3.37 -11.40 8.00
CA ALA A 210 4.49 -11.17 7.10
C ALA A 210 5.67 -12.12 7.38
N ASP A 211 6.02 -12.31 8.65
CA ASP A 211 7.08 -13.23 9.08
C ASP A 211 6.79 -14.66 8.61
N SER A 212 5.53 -15.11 8.69
CA SER A 212 5.14 -16.44 8.22
C SER A 212 5.34 -16.61 6.70
N LEU A 213 5.19 -15.54 5.92
CA LEU A 213 5.32 -15.60 4.46
C LEU A 213 6.75 -15.91 4.01
N ALA A 214 7.76 -15.58 4.81
CA ALA A 214 9.16 -15.86 4.48
C ALA A 214 9.44 -17.37 4.28
N SER A 215 8.64 -18.23 4.92
CA SER A 215 8.74 -19.68 4.80
C SER A 215 8.08 -20.26 3.55
N TRP A 216 7.27 -19.48 2.82
CA TRP A 216 6.57 -19.99 1.66
C TRP A 216 7.54 -20.31 0.51
N VAL A 217 7.39 -21.51 -0.03
CA VAL A 217 8.10 -21.97 -1.22
C VAL A 217 7.08 -22.31 -2.29
N ARG A 218 7.36 -21.89 -3.52
CA ARG A 218 6.58 -22.26 -4.70
C ARG A 218 6.47 -23.79 -4.79
N PRO A 219 5.25 -24.36 -4.83
CA PRO A 219 5.07 -25.80 -5.02
C PRO A 219 5.75 -26.29 -6.31
N ALA A 220 6.35 -27.48 -6.24
CA ALA A 220 6.99 -28.11 -7.39
C ALA A 220 6.00 -28.25 -8.57
N GLY A 221 6.46 -27.96 -9.79
CA GLY A 221 5.63 -27.98 -10.99
C GLY A 221 4.70 -26.78 -11.18
N MET A 222 4.58 -25.88 -10.19
CA MET A 222 3.80 -24.64 -10.36
C MET A 222 4.57 -23.63 -11.19
N ARG A 223 4.09 -23.35 -12.41
CA ARG A 223 4.70 -22.35 -13.30
C ARG A 223 4.79 -20.99 -12.62
N SER A 224 5.97 -20.37 -12.67
CA SER A 224 6.12 -18.96 -12.29
C SER A 224 5.13 -18.12 -13.08
N ALA A 225 4.40 -17.24 -12.37
CA ALA A 225 3.49 -16.32 -13.02
C ALA A 225 4.34 -15.45 -13.94
N TYR A 226 4.32 -15.76 -15.23
CA TYR A 226 5.00 -15.03 -16.28
C TYR A 226 4.56 -13.57 -16.20
N THR A 227 5.39 -12.70 -15.60
CA THR A 227 5.27 -11.26 -15.84
C THR A 227 5.40 -11.11 -17.34
N SER A 228 4.29 -10.80 -18.01
CA SER A 228 4.29 -10.74 -19.46
C SER A 228 5.31 -9.71 -19.89
N ARG A 229 6.46 -10.18 -20.40
CA ARG A 229 7.45 -9.32 -21.04
C ARG A 229 6.69 -8.55 -22.11
N ARG A 230 6.46 -7.25 -21.88
CA ARG A 230 5.71 -6.41 -22.83
C ARG A 230 6.47 -6.34 -24.13
N TRP A 231 5.73 -6.28 -25.23
CA TRP A 231 6.32 -6.04 -26.54
C TRP A 231 6.83 -4.60 -26.58
N THR A 232 8.11 -4.42 -26.91
CA THR A 232 8.67 -3.10 -27.19
C THR A 232 8.50 -2.77 -28.68
N PRO A 233 8.54 -1.47 -29.06
CA PRO A 233 8.56 -1.09 -30.47
C PRO A 233 9.70 -1.76 -31.26
N ASP A 234 10.85 -2.01 -30.63
CA ASP A 234 11.98 -2.70 -31.25
C ASP A 234 11.68 -4.18 -31.52
N GLU A 235 11.05 -4.85 -30.56
CA GLU A 235 10.60 -6.23 -30.74
C GLU A 235 9.52 -6.33 -31.80
N ASP A 236 8.61 -5.35 -31.89
CA ASP A 236 7.60 -5.28 -32.96
C ASP A 236 8.27 -5.11 -34.34
N ARG A 237 9.32 -4.27 -34.42
CA ARG A 237 10.12 -4.12 -35.65
C ARG A 237 10.81 -5.41 -36.04
N VAL A 238 11.46 -6.09 -35.09
CA VAL A 238 12.11 -7.39 -35.34
C VAL A 238 11.09 -8.44 -35.78
N LEU A 239 9.93 -8.48 -35.13
CA LEU A 239 8.84 -9.40 -35.46
C LEU A 239 8.31 -9.18 -36.88
N LEU A 240 8.05 -7.92 -37.26
CA LEU A 240 7.57 -7.57 -38.61
C LEU A 240 8.64 -7.83 -39.67
N ARG A 241 9.91 -7.51 -39.40
CA ARG A 241 11.05 -7.74 -40.30
C ARG A 241 11.27 -9.22 -40.58
N LEU A 242 11.22 -10.06 -39.56
CA LEU A 242 11.45 -11.50 -39.72
C LEU A 242 10.27 -12.21 -40.37
N GLY A 243 9.04 -11.68 -40.25
CA GLY A 243 7.85 -12.20 -40.92
C GLY A 243 7.40 -13.62 -40.51
N SER A 244 8.18 -14.29 -39.66
CA SER A 244 8.01 -15.67 -39.19
C SER A 244 7.91 -15.69 -37.66
N PRO A 245 6.77 -16.11 -37.08
CA PRO A 245 6.61 -16.24 -35.63
C PRO A 245 7.64 -17.16 -34.97
N THR A 246 8.07 -18.22 -35.67
CA THR A 246 9.03 -19.21 -35.16
C THR A 246 10.43 -18.62 -35.12
N THR A 247 10.88 -17.98 -36.21
CA THR A 247 12.20 -17.33 -36.27
C THR A 247 12.29 -16.14 -35.31
N ALA A 248 11.21 -15.35 -35.20
CA ALA A 248 11.17 -14.27 -34.24
C ALA A 248 11.14 -14.75 -32.78
N ALA A 249 10.54 -15.91 -32.50
CA ALA A 249 10.56 -16.51 -31.16
C ALA A 249 11.99 -16.85 -30.70
N GLU A 250 12.80 -17.42 -31.58
CA GLU A 250 14.21 -17.71 -31.31
C GLU A 250 15.01 -16.43 -31.03
N VAL A 251 14.91 -15.44 -31.93
CA VAL A 251 15.65 -14.17 -31.82
C VAL A 251 15.24 -13.35 -30.59
N LEU A 252 13.95 -13.32 -30.26
CA LEU A 252 13.41 -12.49 -29.19
C LEU A 252 13.37 -13.20 -27.82
N GLY A 253 13.68 -14.50 -27.78
CA GLY A 253 13.51 -15.31 -26.57
C GLY A 253 12.05 -15.37 -26.11
N ARG A 254 11.12 -15.52 -27.06
CA ARG A 254 9.66 -15.60 -26.83
C ARG A 254 9.12 -16.92 -27.35
N THR A 255 7.89 -17.27 -26.98
CA THR A 255 7.22 -18.45 -27.55
C THR A 255 6.67 -18.16 -28.95
N PRO A 256 6.65 -19.13 -29.90
CA PRO A 256 6.06 -18.96 -31.23
C PRO A 256 4.60 -18.48 -31.20
N GLN A 257 3.79 -18.97 -30.26
CA GLN A 257 2.40 -18.56 -30.10
C GLN A 257 2.26 -17.07 -29.72
N SER A 258 3.14 -16.57 -28.83
CA SER A 258 3.17 -15.14 -28.46
C SER A 258 3.55 -14.27 -29.66
N CYS A 259 4.57 -14.67 -30.43
CA CYS A 259 4.98 -13.99 -31.65
C CYS A 259 3.86 -13.97 -32.69
N ASN A 260 3.16 -15.09 -32.90
CA ASN A 260 2.06 -15.20 -33.84
C ASN A 260 0.91 -14.26 -33.48
N LEU A 261 0.48 -14.27 -32.22
CA LEU A 261 -0.60 -13.42 -31.73
C LEU A 261 -0.25 -11.93 -31.83
N ARG A 262 1.00 -11.55 -31.50
CA ARG A 262 1.45 -10.15 -31.63
C ARG A 262 1.51 -9.72 -33.09
N MET A 263 2.06 -10.55 -33.96
CA MET A 263 2.19 -10.26 -35.40
C MET A 263 0.82 -10.07 -36.04
N TRP A 264 -0.16 -10.93 -35.70
CA TRP A 264 -1.54 -10.76 -36.13
C TRP A 264 -2.11 -9.41 -35.68
N ARG A 265 -1.94 -9.01 -34.41
CA ARG A 265 -2.43 -7.72 -33.88
C ARG A 265 -1.82 -6.50 -34.57
N LEU A 266 -0.54 -6.56 -34.93
CA LEU A 266 0.14 -5.49 -35.66
C LEU A 266 -0.39 -5.40 -37.11
N ARG A 267 -0.60 -6.54 -37.77
CA ARG A 267 -1.13 -6.58 -39.15
C ARG A 267 -2.61 -6.25 -39.25
N SER A 268 -3.40 -6.57 -38.24
CA SER A 268 -4.85 -6.30 -38.20
C SER A 268 -5.20 -4.91 -37.65
N GLY A 269 -4.20 -4.10 -37.30
CA GLY A 269 -4.40 -2.74 -36.76
C GLY A 269 -4.96 -2.69 -35.34
N GLN A 270 -5.05 -3.81 -34.62
CA GLN A 270 -5.46 -3.83 -33.21
C GLN A 270 -4.43 -3.21 -32.27
N VAL A 271 -3.19 -3.05 -32.73
CA VAL A 271 -2.12 -2.33 -32.04
C VAL A 271 -1.43 -1.41 -33.05
N PRO A 272 -1.04 -0.18 -32.66
CA PRO A 272 -0.29 0.71 -33.53
C PRO A 272 0.99 0.05 -34.05
N LEU A 273 1.32 0.28 -35.32
CA LEU A 273 2.62 -0.07 -35.88
C LEU A 273 3.72 0.77 -35.21
N PRO A 274 4.93 0.21 -35.01
CA PRO A 274 6.05 0.99 -34.50
C PRO A 274 6.35 2.16 -35.46
N SER A 275 6.50 3.37 -34.92
CA SER A 275 6.82 4.58 -35.70
C SER A 275 8.16 4.41 -36.42
N GLY A 276 8.23 4.81 -37.69
CA GLY A 276 9.44 4.69 -38.51
C GLY A 276 10.57 5.61 -38.04
N GLN A 277 11.79 5.08 -38.01
CA GLN A 277 13.01 5.80 -38.39
C GLN A 277 13.53 5.13 -39.65
#